data_AF-L8X5P2-F1
#
_entry.id   AF-L8X5P2-F1
#
_cell.length_a   1.000
_cell.length_b   1.000
_cell.length_c   1.000
_cell.angle_alpha   90.00
_cell.angle_beta   90.00
_cell.angle_gamma   90.00
#
_symmetry.space_group_name_H-M   'P 1'
#
loop_
_entity.id
_entity.type
_entity.pdbx_description
1 polymer ?
#
loop_
_entity_poly.entity_id
_entity_poly.type
_entity_poly.pdbx_seq_one_letter_code
_entity_poly.pdbx_strand_id
1 'polypeptide(L)'
;MRSVRTLEPGGRSLQAGELIRGIGLYARLFRALTAMNKRQRSAVTARGARSQLDRSYQHNRYQEPSRTVTSRHYLLGLINKALTPVSQAHLAMPNITYSVSNDIEYYDAASGETVVYNLGDIAWVLACTALVWIMIPGVGFFYSGLLRRKNALSMIYFSMLSLAVVSFQWFFWGYSLAFSDGASAFIGDLKYFALKGVLDQPSMGSTRIPALVFCVYQLMFAAITPMLALGGFAERCRLGPVALFVFVWTTVVYDPIACWTWNGAGWSFVMGGLDFAGGTPVHISSGTAALAISIYLGKRSGYGTERLAYKPHNTTYVVLGTVFLWFGWFGFNGGSALSANLRAAQACIVTNLAASVGGLTWMLWDYRLEKKWSVVGFCSGAISGLVAITPASGYVGAPAAVAFGVVAGTACNFATQLKFLLHYDECLDVFASHGIGGMVGNIMTALFAQSSVAAFDGFSEIPGGWFDHHYSASKLLSLPEAPPNDVAQSNLDTKSLTLLLVSVIHLS
;
A
#
# COMPACT_ATOMS: atom_id res chain seq x y z
N MET A 1 -61.86 -18.38 8.90
CA MET A 1 -61.75 -17.72 10.21
C MET A 1 -60.26 -17.50 10.49
N ARG A 2 -59.76 -16.26 10.33
CA ARG A 2 -59.08 -15.44 11.37
C ARG A 2 -57.97 -16.19 12.13
N SER A 3 -56.71 -15.75 12.20
CA SER A 3 -56.16 -14.40 12.09
C SER A 3 -54.73 -14.36 11.56
N VAL A 4 -54.50 -13.41 10.66
CA VAL A 4 -53.22 -12.87 10.22
C VAL A 4 -52.57 -12.06 11.35
N ARG A 5 -51.28 -12.28 11.64
CA ARG A 5 -50.39 -11.28 12.25
C ARG A 5 -49.31 -10.92 11.24
N THR A 6 -49.41 -9.69 10.75
CA THR A 6 -48.44 -8.98 9.92
C THR A 6 -47.19 -8.64 10.72
N LEU A 7 -46.02 -9.05 10.24
CA LEU A 7 -44.73 -8.45 10.60
C LEU A 7 -44.25 -7.64 9.39
N GLU A 8 -44.02 -6.35 9.60
CA GLU A 8 -43.56 -5.40 8.59
C GLU A 8 -42.13 -5.70 8.10
N PRO A 9 -41.81 -5.44 6.81
CA PRO A 9 -40.45 -5.54 6.29
C PRO A 9 -39.69 -4.23 6.54
N GLY A 10 -39.07 -4.10 7.72
CA GLY A 10 -38.16 -3.00 8.04
C GLY A 10 -36.69 -3.40 7.85
N GLY A 11 -36.00 -2.78 6.90
CA GLY A 11 -34.53 -2.64 6.95
C GLY A 11 -33.70 -3.51 6.00
N ARG A 12 -33.87 -3.39 4.67
CA ARG A 12 -32.92 -3.97 3.69
C ARG A 12 -32.68 -3.11 2.43
N SER A 13 -32.58 -1.78 2.60
CA SER A 13 -32.18 -0.88 1.50
C SER A 13 -31.11 0.16 1.86
N LEU A 14 -30.54 0.12 3.07
CA LEU A 14 -29.62 1.15 3.56
C LEU A 14 -28.15 0.97 3.10
N GLN A 15 -27.68 -0.24 2.81
CA GLN A 15 -26.25 -0.48 2.54
C GLN A 15 -25.74 0.04 1.18
N ALA A 16 -26.57 0.01 0.12
CA ALA A 16 -26.18 0.59 -1.18
C ALA A 16 -26.27 2.12 -1.20
N GLY A 17 -27.18 2.71 -0.42
CA GLY A 17 -27.34 4.15 -0.28
C GLY A 17 -26.22 4.81 0.53
N GLU A 18 -25.70 4.11 1.54
CA GLU A 18 -24.55 4.56 2.32
C GLU A 18 -23.23 4.47 1.56
N LEU A 19 -23.07 3.46 0.68
CA LEU A 19 -21.95 3.34 -0.26
C LEU A 19 -21.79 4.59 -1.16
N ILE A 20 -22.91 5.07 -1.72
CA ILE A 20 -22.93 6.26 -2.60
C ILE A 20 -22.75 7.55 -1.79
N ARG A 21 -23.30 7.62 -0.57
CA ARG A 21 -23.16 8.78 0.32
C ARG A 21 -21.74 8.93 0.87
N GLY A 22 -21.08 7.81 1.19
CA GLY A 22 -19.67 7.76 1.60
C GLY A 22 -18.75 8.29 0.51
N ILE A 23 -18.80 7.70 -0.69
CA ILE A 23 -18.03 8.16 -1.87
C ILE A 23 -18.31 9.65 -2.18
N GLY A 24 -19.57 10.06 -2.08
CA GLY A 24 -19.97 11.45 -2.28
C GLY A 24 -19.48 12.42 -1.19
N LEU A 25 -19.21 11.95 0.03
CA LEU A 25 -18.62 12.76 1.11
C LEU A 25 -17.12 12.97 0.87
N TYR A 26 -16.38 11.94 0.46
CA TYR A 26 -14.96 12.03 0.09
C TYR A 26 -14.73 12.97 -1.10
N ALA A 27 -15.56 12.88 -2.15
CA ALA A 27 -15.49 13.78 -3.29
C ALA A 27 -15.84 15.24 -2.93
N ARG A 28 -16.61 15.47 -1.84
CA ARG A 28 -16.93 16.81 -1.33
C ARG A 28 -15.80 17.36 -0.45
N LEU A 29 -15.18 16.52 0.39
CA LEU A 29 -14.01 16.90 1.19
C LEU A 29 -12.82 17.24 0.28
N PHE A 30 -12.56 16.44 -0.75
CA PHE A 30 -11.50 16.67 -1.73
C PHE A 30 -11.71 17.98 -2.51
N ARG A 31 -12.97 18.27 -2.91
CA ARG A 31 -13.35 19.54 -3.56
C ARG A 31 -13.23 20.75 -2.62
N ALA A 32 -13.54 20.59 -1.33
CA ALA A 32 -13.40 21.65 -0.34
C ALA A 32 -11.91 21.99 -0.08
N LEU A 33 -11.05 20.99 0.03
CA LEU A 33 -9.61 21.16 0.21
C LEU A 33 -8.94 21.80 -1.02
N THR A 34 -9.38 21.45 -2.23
CA THR A 34 -8.89 22.08 -3.47
C THR A 34 -9.40 23.53 -3.65
N ALA A 35 -10.62 23.83 -3.21
CA ALA A 35 -11.15 25.21 -3.22
C ALA A 35 -10.41 26.13 -2.25
N MET A 36 -9.98 25.62 -1.08
CA MET A 36 -9.13 26.37 -0.14
C MET A 36 -7.75 26.70 -0.74
N ASN A 37 -7.16 25.78 -1.50
CA ASN A 37 -5.86 25.99 -2.15
C ASN A 37 -5.95 27.02 -3.30
N LYS A 38 -7.07 27.04 -4.06
CA LYS A 38 -7.34 28.11 -5.05
C LYS A 38 -7.49 29.49 -4.39
N ARG A 39 -8.20 29.59 -3.25
CA ARG A 39 -8.35 30.86 -2.51
C ARG A 39 -7.04 31.39 -1.93
N GLN A 40 -6.15 30.50 -1.46
CA GLN A 40 -4.82 30.90 -1.02
C GLN A 40 -3.93 31.41 -2.17
N ARG A 41 -4.03 30.82 -3.37
CA ARG A 41 -3.30 31.32 -4.55
C ARG A 41 -3.76 32.72 -4.98
N SER A 42 -5.07 33.00 -4.93
CA SER A 42 -5.63 34.33 -5.24
C SER A 42 -5.23 35.40 -4.21
N ALA A 43 -5.14 35.04 -2.93
CA ALA A 43 -4.72 35.96 -1.87
C ALA A 43 -3.23 36.35 -1.95
N VAL A 44 -2.37 35.42 -2.42
CA VAL A 44 -0.93 35.67 -2.59
C VAL A 44 -0.63 36.47 -3.86
N THR A 45 -1.41 36.30 -4.93
CA THR A 45 -1.29 37.17 -6.13
C THR A 45 -1.83 38.58 -5.89
N ALA A 46 -2.89 38.74 -5.08
CA ALA A 46 -3.43 40.05 -4.72
C ALA A 46 -2.50 40.86 -3.78
N ARG A 47 -1.68 40.20 -2.94
CA ARG A 47 -0.68 40.87 -2.09
C ARG A 47 0.61 41.22 -2.82
N GLY A 48 1.00 40.46 -3.85
CA GLY A 48 2.17 40.76 -4.69
C GLY A 48 1.97 41.95 -5.65
N ALA A 49 0.73 42.28 -5.99
CA ALA A 49 0.40 43.40 -6.88
C ALA A 49 0.20 44.75 -6.15
N ARG A 50 0.24 44.77 -4.80
CA ARG A 50 0.02 45.98 -3.99
C ARG A 50 1.28 46.52 -3.29
N SER A 51 2.47 46.01 -3.62
CA SER A 51 3.73 46.41 -2.97
C SER A 51 4.67 47.26 -3.84
N GLN A 52 4.15 47.95 -4.87
CA GLN A 52 4.96 48.89 -5.69
C GLN A 52 4.42 50.33 -5.75
N LEU A 53 3.37 50.66 -5.00
CA LEU A 53 2.84 52.03 -4.88
C LEU A 53 2.51 52.28 -3.41
N ASP A 54 3.50 52.79 -2.67
CA ASP A 54 3.37 53.74 -1.54
C ASP A 54 4.64 53.71 -0.69
N ARG A 55 5.66 54.41 -1.18
CA ARG A 55 6.70 55.01 -0.34
C ARG A 55 6.38 56.50 -0.20
N SER A 56 5.63 56.85 0.83
CA SER A 56 5.67 58.16 1.50
C SER A 56 4.49 58.29 2.46
N TYR A 57 4.78 58.34 3.77
CA TYR A 57 4.30 59.34 4.73
C TYR A 57 4.52 58.83 6.16
N GLN A 58 5.24 59.63 6.93
CA GLN A 58 5.47 59.44 8.37
C GLN A 58 4.28 59.90 9.22
N HIS A 59 4.25 59.36 10.44
CA HIS A 59 3.72 59.95 11.69
C HIS A 59 2.20 60.21 11.82
N ASN A 60 1.51 59.38 12.61
CA ASN A 60 1.08 59.76 13.97
C ASN A 60 0.52 58.57 14.78
N ARG A 61 0.69 58.64 16.10
CA ARG A 61 0.17 57.70 17.13
C ARG A 61 -1.35 57.56 17.04
N TYR A 62 -1.90 56.39 17.42
CA TYR A 62 -2.99 56.24 18.40
C TYR A 62 -3.25 54.74 18.71
N GLN A 63 -3.10 54.39 19.99
CA GLN A 63 -3.75 53.34 20.79
C GLN A 63 -4.07 51.95 20.18
N GLU A 64 -3.38 50.93 20.69
CA GLU A 64 -3.82 49.52 20.62
C GLU A 64 -5.01 49.26 21.54
N PRO A 65 -5.98 48.41 21.13
CA PRO A 65 -6.72 47.55 22.03
C PRO A 65 -6.29 46.10 21.86
N SER A 66 -5.83 45.54 22.97
CA SER A 66 -5.50 44.12 23.19
C SER A 66 -6.69 43.19 22.92
N ARG A 67 -6.55 42.27 21.96
CA ARG A 67 -7.44 41.09 21.84
C ARG A 67 -6.69 39.88 21.26
N THR A 68 -6.02 39.12 22.11
CA THR A 68 -5.59 37.74 21.79
C THR A 68 -5.31 36.93 23.07
N VAL A 69 -6.35 36.58 23.82
CA VAL A 69 -6.26 35.50 24.84
C VAL A 69 -7.55 34.68 24.80
N THR A 70 -7.67 33.76 23.84
CA THR A 70 -8.75 32.75 23.91
C THR A 70 -8.43 31.49 23.09
N SER A 71 -7.65 31.60 22.01
CA SER A 71 -7.35 30.45 21.13
C SER A 71 -6.18 29.57 21.61
N ARG A 72 -5.22 30.13 22.37
CA ARG A 72 -4.08 29.35 22.93
C ARG A 72 -4.51 28.38 24.03
N HIS A 73 -5.52 28.73 24.82
CA HIS A 73 -5.99 27.93 25.95
C HIS A 73 -6.79 26.69 25.50
N TYR A 74 -7.43 26.72 24.33
CA TYR A 74 -8.13 25.54 23.80
C TYR A 74 -7.17 24.49 23.24
N LEU A 75 -6.13 24.91 22.51
CA LEU A 75 -5.13 24.00 21.97
C LEU A 75 -4.23 23.43 23.08
N LEU A 76 -3.83 24.28 24.05
CA LEU A 76 -3.13 23.83 25.26
C LEU A 76 -4.04 22.99 26.17
N GLY A 77 -5.35 23.23 26.19
CA GLY A 77 -6.31 22.41 26.94
C GLY A 77 -6.54 21.02 26.34
N LEU A 78 -6.49 20.91 25.01
CA LEU A 78 -6.49 19.62 24.29
C LEU A 78 -5.17 18.87 24.48
N ILE A 79 -4.05 19.58 24.40
CA ILE A 79 -2.71 19.02 24.68
C ILE A 79 -2.59 18.61 26.15
N ASN A 80 -3.05 19.41 27.11
CA ASN A 80 -3.04 19.04 28.53
C ASN A 80 -4.04 17.96 28.88
N LYS A 81 -5.15 17.78 28.14
CA LYS A 81 -6.03 16.60 28.27
C LYS A 81 -5.41 15.34 27.65
N ALA A 82 -4.55 15.48 26.65
CA ALA A 82 -3.75 14.38 26.10
C ALA A 82 -2.50 14.07 26.94
N LEU A 83 -2.01 15.04 27.73
CA LEU A 83 -0.82 14.97 28.58
C LEU A 83 -1.13 15.00 30.09
N THR A 84 -2.39 14.81 30.50
CA THR A 84 -2.69 14.56 31.92
C THR A 84 -1.83 13.39 32.39
N PRO A 85 -1.24 13.46 33.60
CA PRO A 85 -0.45 12.35 34.09
C PRO A 85 -1.34 11.12 34.05
N VAL A 86 -0.81 10.05 33.44
CA VAL A 86 -1.34 8.69 33.49
C VAL A 86 -1.36 8.29 34.96
N SER A 87 -2.36 8.76 35.71
CA SER A 87 -2.62 8.30 37.06
C SER A 87 -3.32 6.96 36.93
N GLN A 88 -2.54 5.88 37.01
CA GLN A 88 -3.01 4.54 37.35
C GLN A 88 -4.06 3.89 36.44
N ALA A 89 -4.10 4.22 35.14
CA ALA A 89 -4.54 3.23 34.15
C ALA A 89 -3.28 2.44 33.79
N HIS A 90 -3.20 1.17 34.22
CA HIS A 90 -2.06 0.27 33.98
C HIS A 90 -1.33 0.57 32.67
N LEU A 91 -0.11 1.13 32.76
CA LEU A 91 0.94 0.70 31.83
C LEU A 91 1.13 -0.77 32.16
N ALA A 92 0.37 -1.65 31.49
CA ALA A 92 0.52 -3.08 31.68
C ALA A 92 1.99 -3.40 31.42
N MET A 93 2.71 -3.83 32.46
CA MET A 93 4.03 -4.37 32.24
C MET A 93 3.89 -5.54 31.25
N PRO A 94 4.84 -5.74 30.32
CA PRO A 94 4.78 -6.87 29.40
C PRO A 94 4.58 -8.15 30.20
N ASN A 95 3.56 -8.93 29.87
CA ASN A 95 3.24 -10.17 30.55
C ASN A 95 4.05 -11.32 29.94
N ILE A 96 5.36 -11.12 29.92
CA ILE A 96 6.33 -12.00 29.28
C ILE A 96 7.14 -12.73 30.35
N THR A 97 7.16 -14.05 30.26
CA THR A 97 8.11 -14.92 30.96
C THR A 97 8.98 -15.66 29.95
N TYR A 98 9.99 -16.38 30.45
CA TYR A 98 10.82 -17.23 29.62
C TYR A 98 10.61 -18.69 30.03
N SER A 99 10.42 -19.55 29.03
CA SER A 99 10.34 -21.00 29.22
C SER A 99 11.69 -21.55 29.70
N VAL A 100 11.70 -22.80 30.16
CA VAL A 100 12.96 -23.51 30.48
C VAL A 100 13.88 -23.64 29.25
N SER A 101 13.29 -23.61 28.06
CA SER A 101 13.99 -23.61 26.77
C SER A 101 14.39 -22.21 26.29
N ASN A 102 14.20 -21.18 27.12
CA ASN A 102 14.37 -19.75 26.81
C ASN A 102 13.45 -19.20 25.70
N ASP A 103 12.32 -19.85 25.43
CA ASP A 103 11.30 -19.28 24.56
C ASP A 103 10.54 -18.16 25.28
N ILE A 104 10.00 -17.20 24.53
CA ILE A 104 9.19 -16.11 25.10
C ILE A 104 7.78 -16.65 25.33
N GLU A 105 7.30 -16.58 26.57
CA GLU A 105 5.95 -17.00 26.94
C GLU A 105 5.11 -15.76 27.25
N TYR A 106 3.96 -15.63 26.60
CA TYR A 106 2.95 -14.63 26.87
C TYR A 106 1.77 -15.28 27.59
N TYR A 107 1.40 -14.76 28.77
CA TYR A 107 0.20 -15.20 29.46
C TYR A 107 -0.97 -14.26 29.16
N ASP A 108 -2.05 -14.80 28.60
CA ASP A 108 -3.28 -14.05 28.44
C ASP A 108 -4.15 -14.19 29.70
N ALA A 109 -4.21 -13.14 30.50
CA ALA A 109 -5.00 -13.13 31.72
C ALA A 109 -6.51 -13.25 31.48
N ALA A 110 -7.00 -12.95 30.27
CA ALA A 110 -8.43 -13.02 29.95
C ALA A 110 -8.86 -14.45 29.60
N SER A 111 -8.06 -15.20 28.83
CA SER A 111 -8.33 -16.59 28.46
C SER A 111 -7.75 -17.61 29.46
N GLY A 112 -6.72 -17.22 30.22
CA GLY A 112 -5.94 -18.13 31.05
C GLY A 112 -4.96 -19.00 30.25
N GLU A 113 -4.73 -18.69 28.98
CA GLU A 113 -3.84 -19.44 28.09
C GLU A 113 -2.44 -18.83 28.05
N THR A 114 -1.43 -19.69 27.87
CA THR A 114 -0.05 -19.29 27.62
C THR A 114 0.30 -19.53 26.16
N VAL A 115 0.70 -18.46 25.46
CA VAL A 115 1.24 -18.52 24.10
C VAL A 115 2.75 -18.55 24.17
N VAL A 116 3.36 -19.53 23.51
CA VAL A 116 4.83 -19.64 23.42
C VAL A 116 5.28 -19.15 22.04
N TYR A 117 6.05 -18.07 22.02
CA TYR A 117 6.62 -17.52 20.79
C TYR A 117 7.97 -18.16 20.48
N ASN A 118 8.13 -18.54 19.21
CA ASN A 118 9.39 -19.04 18.71
C ASN A 118 10.35 -17.86 18.44
N LEU A 119 11.53 -17.89 19.06
CA LEU A 119 12.55 -16.86 18.87
C LEU A 119 13.06 -16.75 17.43
N GLY A 120 13.08 -17.86 16.69
CA GLY A 120 13.47 -17.89 15.28
C GLY A 120 12.47 -17.17 14.37
N ASP A 121 11.17 -17.34 14.62
CA ASP A 121 10.11 -16.60 13.91
C ASP A 121 10.24 -15.09 14.15
N ILE A 122 10.44 -14.68 15.40
CA ILE A 122 10.65 -13.27 15.77
C ILE A 122 11.92 -12.73 15.09
N ALA A 123 13.04 -13.44 15.19
CA ALA A 123 14.31 -13.02 14.59
C ALA A 123 14.22 -12.88 13.06
N TRP A 124 13.54 -13.83 12.40
CA TRP A 124 13.29 -13.78 10.96
C TRP A 124 12.49 -12.55 10.57
N VAL A 125 11.38 -12.27 11.25
CA VAL A 125 10.51 -11.12 10.92
C VAL A 125 11.20 -9.78 11.21
N LEU A 126 11.99 -9.68 12.29
CA LEU A 126 12.80 -8.49 12.57
C LEU A 126 13.91 -8.28 11.53
N ALA A 127 14.57 -9.34 11.09
CA ALA A 127 15.53 -9.27 9.99
C ALA A 127 14.84 -8.85 8.68
N CYS A 128 13.68 -9.44 8.36
CA CYS A 128 12.86 -9.06 7.22
C CYS A 128 12.42 -7.60 7.27
N THR A 129 12.13 -7.06 8.45
CA THR A 129 11.83 -5.63 8.64
C THR A 129 12.97 -4.75 8.13
N ALA A 130 14.22 -5.08 8.47
CA ALA A 130 15.39 -4.34 7.98
C ALA A 130 15.60 -4.49 6.46
N LEU A 131 15.31 -5.68 5.92
CA LEU A 131 15.33 -5.94 4.47
C LEU A 131 14.28 -5.09 3.73
N VAL A 132 13.05 -5.01 4.22
CA VAL A 132 12.02 -4.16 3.59
C VAL A 132 12.34 -2.68 3.76
N TRP A 133 12.93 -2.28 4.89
CA TRP A 133 13.35 -0.89 5.11
C TRP A 133 14.30 -0.38 4.02
N ILE A 134 15.30 -1.17 3.61
CA ILE A 134 16.27 -0.76 2.58
C ILE A 134 15.66 -0.65 1.18
N MET A 135 14.51 -1.27 0.93
CA MET A 135 13.78 -1.11 -0.32
C MET A 135 13.29 0.33 -0.52
N ILE A 136 12.98 1.05 0.57
CA ILE A 136 12.46 2.43 0.50
C ILE A 136 13.47 3.38 -0.18
N PRO A 137 14.73 3.51 0.29
CA PRO A 137 15.75 4.23 -0.48
C PRO A 137 16.10 3.54 -1.80
N GLY A 138 15.93 2.21 -1.92
CA GLY A 138 16.04 1.48 -3.19
C GLY A 138 15.12 2.04 -4.28
N VAL A 139 13.84 2.28 -3.99
CA VAL A 139 12.89 2.97 -4.88
C VAL A 139 13.42 4.37 -5.22
N GLY A 140 13.90 5.11 -4.22
CA GLY A 140 14.49 6.43 -4.41
C GLY A 140 15.64 6.45 -5.42
N PHE A 141 16.58 5.50 -5.33
CA PHE A 141 17.67 5.33 -6.28
C PHE A 141 17.18 4.90 -7.67
N PHE A 142 16.27 3.92 -7.71
CA PHE A 142 15.73 3.40 -8.97
C PHE A 142 15.04 4.51 -9.78
N TYR A 143 14.08 5.21 -9.16
CA TYR A 143 13.37 6.33 -9.79
C TYR A 143 14.28 7.52 -10.06
N SER A 144 15.22 7.83 -9.15
CA SER A 144 16.23 8.85 -9.41
C SER A 144 16.95 8.56 -10.72
N GLY A 145 17.52 7.35 -10.88
CA GLY A 145 18.26 6.93 -12.07
C GLY A 145 17.49 7.07 -13.38
N LEU A 146 16.18 6.81 -13.33
CA LEU A 146 15.25 6.93 -14.46
C LEU A 146 14.85 8.39 -14.77
N LEU A 147 14.78 9.25 -13.76
CA LEU A 147 14.55 10.69 -13.95
C LEU A 147 15.75 11.40 -14.57
N ARG A 148 15.54 12.67 -14.93
CA ARG A 148 16.57 13.58 -15.43
C ARG A 148 17.42 14.11 -14.29
N ARG A 149 18.69 14.40 -14.60
CA ARG A 149 19.72 14.83 -13.64
C ARG A 149 19.29 15.97 -12.73
N LYS A 150 18.53 16.96 -13.24
CA LYS A 150 18.08 18.13 -12.46
C LYS A 150 17.21 17.75 -11.25
N ASN A 151 16.49 16.63 -11.32
CA ASN A 151 15.49 16.24 -10.32
C ASN A 151 15.81 14.90 -9.65
N ALA A 152 16.93 14.26 -10.00
CA ALA A 152 17.37 12.99 -9.44
C ALA A 152 17.41 12.97 -7.89
N LEU A 153 18.01 14.00 -7.28
CA LEU A 153 18.13 14.11 -5.82
C LEU A 153 16.76 14.12 -5.10
N SER A 154 15.72 14.62 -5.76
CA SER A 154 14.39 14.73 -5.15
C SER A 154 13.78 13.36 -4.83
N MET A 155 14.02 12.33 -5.64
CA MET A 155 13.46 11.00 -5.41
C MET A 155 14.11 10.30 -4.21
N ILE A 156 15.42 10.44 -4.04
CA ILE A 156 16.14 9.92 -2.86
C ILE A 156 15.71 10.68 -1.60
N TYR A 157 15.47 11.98 -1.71
CA TYR A 157 14.95 12.74 -0.57
C TYR A 157 13.51 12.32 -0.22
N PHE A 158 12.66 12.09 -1.23
CA PHE A 158 11.29 11.63 -1.03
C PHE A 158 11.20 10.24 -0.41
N SER A 159 12.15 9.34 -0.66
CA SER A 159 12.15 8.04 0.02
C SER A 159 12.36 8.20 1.53
N MET A 160 13.28 9.07 1.95
CA MET A 160 13.50 9.35 3.37
C MET A 160 12.33 10.11 4.01
N LEU A 161 11.73 11.04 3.26
CA LEU A 161 10.52 11.74 3.69
C LEU A 161 9.35 10.76 3.88
N SER A 162 9.13 9.86 2.92
CA SER A 162 8.06 8.86 2.98
C SER A 162 8.20 8.01 4.22
N LEU A 163 9.40 7.48 4.47
CA LEU A 163 9.72 6.73 5.69
C LEU A 163 9.38 7.53 6.95
N ALA A 164 9.86 8.76 7.09
CA ALA A 164 9.63 9.57 8.29
C ALA A 164 8.15 9.92 8.50
N VAL A 165 7.47 10.37 7.44
CA VAL A 165 6.06 10.78 7.50
C VAL A 165 5.15 9.60 7.78
N VAL A 166 5.37 8.46 7.10
CA VAL A 166 4.56 7.27 7.33
C VAL A 166 4.86 6.64 8.68
N SER A 167 6.11 6.64 9.15
CA SER A 167 6.42 6.16 10.52
C SER A 167 5.62 6.93 11.58
N PHE A 168 5.51 8.26 11.42
CA PHE A 168 4.67 9.06 12.29
C PHE A 168 3.17 8.77 12.10
N GLN A 169 2.70 8.68 10.85
CA GLN A 169 1.28 8.38 10.55
C GLN A 169 0.85 7.02 11.10
N TRP A 170 1.70 6.00 10.95
CA TRP A 170 1.50 4.64 11.42
C TRP A 170 1.40 4.57 12.93
N PHE A 171 2.34 5.24 13.62
CA PHE A 171 2.29 5.44 15.07
C PHE A 171 0.99 6.15 15.47
N PHE A 172 0.63 7.24 14.79
CA PHE A 172 -0.49 8.08 15.19
C PHE A 172 -1.82 7.32 15.12
N TRP A 173 -2.14 6.73 13.96
CA TRP A 173 -3.34 5.90 13.80
C TRP A 173 -3.25 4.80 12.74
N GLY A 174 -2.24 4.81 11.87
CA GLY A 174 -2.24 3.97 10.68
C GLY A 174 -2.28 2.47 11.00
N TYR A 175 -1.52 2.04 12.02
CA TYR A 175 -1.58 0.67 12.50
C TYR A 175 -3.00 0.29 12.96
N SER A 176 -3.68 1.17 13.69
CA SER A 176 -5.05 0.91 14.18
C SER A 176 -6.05 0.84 13.02
N LEU A 177 -5.95 1.74 12.04
CA LEU A 177 -6.85 1.77 10.89
C LEU A 177 -6.68 0.57 9.96
N ALA A 178 -5.47 0.00 9.87
CA ALA A 178 -5.22 -1.21 9.08
C ALA A 178 -5.49 -2.50 9.89
N PHE A 179 -5.06 -2.52 11.16
CA PHE A 179 -4.86 -3.74 11.94
C PHE A 179 -5.47 -3.69 13.35
N SER A 180 -6.55 -2.93 13.56
CA SER A 180 -7.37 -3.11 14.77
C SER A 180 -8.20 -4.39 14.71
N ASP A 181 -8.36 -5.06 15.85
CA ASP A 181 -9.23 -6.22 16.03
C ASP A 181 -10.72 -5.81 16.10
N GLY A 182 -11.01 -4.53 16.34
CA GLY A 182 -12.35 -3.93 16.24
C GLY A 182 -12.72 -3.46 14.82
N ALA A 183 -11.98 -3.91 13.80
CA ALA A 183 -12.18 -3.44 12.43
C ALA A 183 -13.55 -3.83 11.85
N SER A 184 -14.06 -2.93 11.01
CA SER A 184 -15.15 -3.23 10.09
C SER A 184 -14.63 -3.91 8.82
N ALA A 185 -15.54 -4.27 7.92
CA ALA A 185 -15.18 -4.81 6.60
C ALA A 185 -14.29 -3.88 5.76
N PHE A 186 -14.26 -2.57 6.05
CA PHE A 186 -13.61 -1.56 5.20
C PHE A 186 -12.47 -0.79 5.86
N ILE A 187 -12.47 -0.66 7.19
CA ILE A 187 -11.45 0.08 7.93
C ILE A 187 -11.46 -0.34 9.40
N GLY A 188 -10.29 -0.29 10.03
CA GLY A 188 -10.09 -0.39 11.46
C GLY A 188 -10.65 0.79 12.25
N ASP A 189 -10.74 0.62 13.56
CA ASP A 189 -11.08 1.68 14.50
C ASP A 189 -9.82 2.38 15.05
N LEU A 190 -9.97 3.17 16.13
CA LEU A 190 -8.87 3.87 16.80
C LEU A 190 -8.44 3.21 18.13
N LYS A 191 -8.72 1.92 18.33
CA LYS A 191 -8.35 1.19 19.55
C LYS A 191 -6.84 1.29 19.85
N TYR A 192 -6.01 1.18 18.82
CA TYR A 192 -4.56 1.23 18.91
C TYR A 192 -3.98 2.61 18.53
N PHE A 193 -4.74 3.70 18.74
CA PHE A 193 -4.22 5.06 18.54
C PHE A 193 -2.92 5.28 19.35
N ALA A 194 -1.91 5.90 18.72
CA ALA A 194 -0.57 6.07 19.30
C ALA A 194 0.10 4.73 19.72
N LEU A 195 -0.23 3.62 19.03
CA LEU A 195 0.19 2.24 19.34
C LEU A 195 -0.17 1.77 20.77
N LYS A 196 -1.16 2.40 21.40
CA LYS A 196 -1.58 2.06 22.76
C LYS A 196 -2.10 0.61 22.79
N GLY A 197 -1.44 -0.26 23.55
CA GLY A 197 -1.83 -1.66 23.69
C GLY A 197 -1.33 -2.57 22.56
N VAL A 198 -0.36 -2.12 21.75
CA VAL A 198 0.33 -2.95 20.74
C VAL A 198 1.67 -3.41 21.33
N LEU A 199 1.70 -4.57 21.97
CA LEU A 199 2.88 -5.05 22.70
C LEU A 199 3.11 -6.54 22.45
N ASP A 200 2.87 -7.35 23.47
CA ASP A 200 3.27 -8.73 23.68
C ASP A 200 2.20 -9.74 23.27
N GLN A 201 0.96 -9.31 23.10
CA GLN A 201 -0.15 -10.16 22.67
C GLN A 201 0.06 -10.69 21.23
N PRO A 202 -0.57 -11.80 20.86
CA PRO A 202 -0.50 -12.34 19.50
C PRO A 202 -0.88 -11.31 18.45
N SER A 203 -0.13 -11.24 17.35
CA SER A 203 -0.48 -10.34 16.26
C SER A 203 -1.70 -10.84 15.50
N MET A 204 -2.43 -9.93 14.84
CA MET A 204 -3.56 -10.34 14.00
C MET A 204 -3.16 -11.09 12.73
N GLY A 205 -1.92 -10.90 12.25
CA GLY A 205 -1.41 -11.61 11.08
C GLY A 205 -0.92 -13.03 11.39
N SER A 206 -0.47 -13.27 12.62
CA SER A 206 0.04 -14.57 13.07
C SER A 206 0.08 -14.63 14.58
N THR A 207 -0.42 -15.74 15.13
CA THR A 207 -0.37 -16.03 16.57
C THR A 207 1.04 -16.40 17.06
N ARG A 208 2.00 -16.59 16.14
CA ARG A 208 3.38 -17.00 16.44
C ARG A 208 4.34 -15.85 16.71
N ILE A 209 3.91 -14.62 16.47
CA ILE A 209 4.70 -13.41 16.72
C ILE A 209 3.90 -12.38 17.52
N PRO A 210 4.55 -11.59 18.38
CA PRO A 210 3.90 -10.49 19.09
C PRO A 210 3.38 -9.40 18.13
N ALA A 211 2.31 -8.72 18.54
CA ALA A 211 1.70 -7.61 17.82
C ALA A 211 2.70 -6.48 17.52
N LEU A 212 3.65 -6.22 18.43
CA LEU A 212 4.69 -5.22 18.21
C LEU A 212 5.66 -5.57 17.08
N VAL A 213 6.03 -6.86 16.94
CA VAL A 213 6.90 -7.35 15.85
C VAL A 213 6.18 -7.21 14.51
N PHE A 214 4.91 -7.61 14.46
CA PHE A 214 4.08 -7.43 13.28
C PHE A 214 3.89 -5.95 12.91
N CYS A 215 3.69 -5.09 13.91
CA CYS A 215 3.51 -3.64 13.73
C CYS A 215 4.71 -2.99 13.04
N VAL A 216 5.93 -3.28 13.48
CA VAL A 216 7.14 -2.70 12.86
C VAL A 216 7.41 -3.29 11.48
N TYR A 217 7.08 -4.57 11.25
CA TYR A 217 7.20 -5.19 9.93
C TYR A 217 6.25 -4.53 8.91
N GLN A 218 4.96 -4.41 9.25
CA GLN A 218 3.93 -3.82 8.40
C GLN A 218 4.12 -2.32 8.15
N LEU A 219 4.75 -1.60 9.08
CA LEU A 219 5.15 -0.21 8.87
C LEU A 219 6.02 -0.07 7.60
N MET A 220 6.88 -1.04 7.29
CA MET A 220 7.77 -0.93 6.14
C MET A 220 7.01 -1.03 4.81
N PHE A 221 5.95 -1.83 4.76
CA PHE A 221 5.01 -1.90 3.62
C PHE A 221 4.23 -0.58 3.49
N ALA A 222 3.77 -0.03 4.62
CA ALA A 222 3.10 1.26 4.65
C ALA A 222 4.01 2.39 4.15
N ALA A 223 5.29 2.36 4.52
CA ALA A 223 6.26 3.41 4.20
C ALA A 223 6.74 3.38 2.73
N ILE A 224 6.89 2.20 2.14
CA ILE A 224 7.31 2.06 0.74
C ILE A 224 6.20 2.39 -0.25
N THR A 225 4.94 2.08 0.08
CA THR A 225 3.81 2.21 -0.84
C THR A 225 3.59 3.64 -1.37
N PRO A 226 3.45 4.69 -0.54
CA PRO A 226 3.31 6.04 -1.05
C PRO A 226 4.59 6.50 -1.77
N MET A 227 5.78 6.02 -1.38
CA MET A 227 7.02 6.32 -2.12
C MET A 227 6.96 5.83 -3.57
N LEU A 228 6.35 4.67 -3.83
CA LEU A 228 6.07 4.20 -5.20
C LEU A 228 5.12 5.17 -5.93
N ALA A 229 4.02 5.56 -5.27
CA ALA A 229 3.05 6.51 -5.85
C ALA A 229 3.68 7.88 -6.17
N LEU A 230 4.68 8.31 -5.39
CA LEU A 230 5.40 9.57 -5.63
C LEU A 230 6.11 9.64 -6.98
N GLY A 231 6.36 8.50 -7.64
CA GLY A 231 6.86 8.49 -9.01
C GLY A 231 5.94 9.23 -10.00
N GLY A 232 4.62 9.24 -9.78
CA GLY A 232 3.67 9.99 -10.61
C GLY A 232 3.88 11.51 -10.60
N PHE A 233 4.43 12.06 -9.50
CA PHE A 233 4.73 13.49 -9.42
C PHE A 233 5.90 13.93 -10.30
N ALA A 234 6.75 13.00 -10.77
CA ALA A 234 7.99 13.22 -11.52
C ALA A 234 8.25 14.69 -11.92
N GLU A 235 9.15 15.35 -11.17
CA GLU A 235 9.66 16.72 -11.46
C GLU A 235 8.67 17.88 -11.26
N ARG A 236 7.42 17.62 -10.81
CA ARG A 236 6.33 18.62 -10.74
C ARG A 236 5.87 18.97 -9.33
N CYS A 237 6.60 18.58 -8.29
CA CYS A 237 6.16 18.70 -6.91
C CYS A 237 7.04 19.61 -6.03
N ARG A 238 6.45 20.04 -4.90
CA ARG A 238 7.14 20.76 -3.83
C ARG A 238 7.11 19.90 -2.58
N LEU A 239 8.14 20.00 -1.76
CA LEU A 239 8.33 19.10 -0.64
C LEU A 239 7.19 19.14 0.40
N GLY A 240 6.77 20.32 0.85
CA GLY A 240 5.71 20.47 1.87
C GLY A 240 4.39 19.80 1.47
N PRO A 241 3.82 20.11 0.29
CA PRO A 241 2.63 19.43 -0.21
C PRO A 241 2.79 17.91 -0.38
N VAL A 242 3.99 17.43 -0.73
CA VAL A 242 4.27 15.98 -0.84
C VAL A 242 4.19 15.30 0.53
N ALA A 243 4.77 15.90 1.58
CA ALA A 243 4.67 15.35 2.93
C ALA A 243 3.21 15.22 3.39
N LEU A 244 2.40 16.25 3.14
CA LEU A 244 0.96 16.21 3.44
C LEU A 244 0.23 15.15 2.60
N PHE A 245 0.56 15.05 1.31
CA PHE A 245 -0.01 14.04 0.43
C PHE A 245 0.30 12.64 0.95
N VAL A 246 1.56 12.33 1.32
CA VAL A 246 1.94 11.03 1.87
C VAL A 246 1.12 10.71 3.12
N PHE A 247 1.05 11.62 4.08
CA PHE A 247 0.28 11.41 5.31
C PHE A 247 -1.20 11.12 5.05
N VAL A 248 -1.84 11.93 4.18
CA VAL A 248 -3.26 11.81 3.88
C VAL A 248 -3.53 10.56 3.04
N TRP A 249 -2.75 10.33 1.98
CA TRP A 249 -2.92 9.19 1.08
C TRP A 249 -2.71 7.87 1.82
N THR A 250 -1.70 7.78 2.68
CA THR A 250 -1.53 6.58 3.52
C THR A 250 -2.76 6.35 4.40
N THR A 251 -3.28 7.41 5.02
CA THR A 251 -4.46 7.31 5.91
C THR A 251 -5.74 6.90 5.18
N VAL A 252 -6.01 7.46 4.00
CA VAL A 252 -7.33 7.30 3.33
C VAL A 252 -7.33 6.30 2.19
N VAL A 253 -6.16 5.85 1.72
CA VAL A 253 -6.02 4.90 0.62
C VAL A 253 -5.30 3.64 1.09
N TYR A 254 -4.08 3.77 1.62
CA TYR A 254 -3.30 2.60 2.04
C TYR A 254 -3.96 1.86 3.21
N ASP A 255 -4.26 2.53 4.33
CA ASP A 255 -4.77 1.86 5.53
C ASP A 255 -6.09 1.11 5.26
N PRO A 256 -7.08 1.67 4.52
CA PRO A 256 -8.27 0.92 4.12
C PRO A 256 -7.93 -0.28 3.23
N ILE A 257 -7.11 -0.13 2.19
CA ILE A 257 -6.79 -1.27 1.28
C ILE A 257 -6.03 -2.37 2.05
N ALA A 258 -5.13 -2.00 2.95
CA ALA A 258 -4.46 -2.94 3.85
C ALA A 258 -5.47 -3.65 4.77
N CYS A 259 -6.43 -2.91 5.34
CA CYS A 259 -7.52 -3.49 6.13
C CYS A 259 -8.34 -4.49 5.30
N TRP A 260 -8.69 -4.17 4.05
CA TRP A 260 -9.48 -5.07 3.20
C TRP A 260 -8.78 -6.39 2.96
N THR A 261 -7.47 -6.33 2.79
CA THR A 261 -6.64 -7.42 2.28
C THR A 261 -6.10 -8.31 3.41
N TRP A 262 -5.65 -7.71 4.51
CA TRP A 262 -4.87 -8.40 5.54
C TRP A 262 -5.51 -8.40 6.93
N ASN A 263 -6.55 -7.60 7.17
CA ASN A 263 -7.30 -7.70 8.41
C ASN A 263 -8.30 -8.87 8.30
N GLY A 264 -8.41 -9.68 9.36
CA GLY A 264 -9.37 -10.79 9.40
C GLY A 264 -10.83 -10.38 9.21
N ALA A 265 -11.18 -9.13 9.53
CA ALA A 265 -12.50 -8.57 9.29
C ALA A 265 -12.67 -7.98 7.87
N GLY A 266 -11.57 -7.77 7.14
CA GLY A 266 -11.54 -7.12 5.83
C GLY A 266 -12.37 -7.86 4.78
N TRP A 267 -13.12 -7.11 3.98
CA TRP A 267 -14.05 -7.73 3.02
C TRP A 267 -13.34 -8.64 2.00
N SER A 268 -12.13 -8.27 1.53
CA SER A 268 -11.40 -9.08 0.56
C SER A 268 -10.83 -10.33 1.22
N PHE A 269 -10.36 -10.23 2.47
CA PHE A 269 -9.91 -11.37 3.27
C PHE A 269 -11.04 -12.38 3.48
N VAL A 270 -12.21 -11.92 3.96
CA VAL A 270 -13.38 -12.77 4.24
C VAL A 270 -13.92 -13.43 2.96
N MET A 271 -13.79 -12.79 1.80
CA MET A 271 -14.15 -13.36 0.51
C MET A 271 -13.15 -14.41 -0.01
N GLY A 272 -12.04 -14.65 0.70
CA GLY A 272 -11.00 -15.59 0.28
C GLY A 272 -10.00 -15.01 -0.72
N GLY A 273 -9.84 -13.69 -0.78
CA GLY A 273 -8.84 -13.03 -1.62
C GLY A 273 -7.42 -13.44 -1.21
N LEU A 274 -6.65 -13.95 -2.17
CA LEU A 274 -5.26 -14.39 -1.96
C LEU A 274 -4.29 -13.27 -2.35
N ASP A 275 -3.64 -12.69 -1.34
CA ASP A 275 -2.59 -11.69 -1.53
C ASP A 275 -1.53 -11.81 -0.43
N PHE A 276 -0.49 -12.60 -0.72
CA PHE A 276 0.47 -13.04 0.28
C PHE A 276 1.31 -11.90 0.86
N ALA A 277 1.87 -11.05 -0.01
CA ALA A 277 2.81 -10.00 0.38
C ALA A 277 2.44 -8.61 -0.15
N GLY A 278 1.27 -8.45 -0.77
CA GLY A 278 0.71 -7.12 -1.02
C GLY A 278 0.76 -6.66 -2.48
N GLY A 279 0.36 -7.53 -3.41
CA GLY A 279 0.06 -7.16 -4.78
C GLY A 279 -0.94 -5.99 -4.83
N THR A 280 -1.97 -6.03 -3.99
CA THR A 280 -3.04 -5.02 -3.93
C THR A 280 -2.67 -3.81 -3.08
N PRO A 281 -2.36 -3.94 -1.78
CA PRO A 281 -2.14 -2.79 -0.90
C PRO A 281 -0.89 -2.01 -1.25
N VAL A 282 0.12 -2.65 -1.87
CA VAL A 282 1.37 -1.99 -2.26
C VAL A 282 1.37 -1.65 -3.74
N HIS A 283 1.32 -2.63 -4.64
CA HIS A 283 1.64 -2.38 -6.05
C HIS A 283 0.50 -1.83 -6.88
N ILE A 284 -0.68 -2.46 -6.82
CA ILE A 284 -1.86 -1.98 -7.55
C ILE A 284 -2.26 -0.59 -7.02
N SER A 285 -2.31 -0.40 -5.70
CA SER A 285 -2.64 0.88 -5.08
C SER A 285 -1.67 1.99 -5.50
N SER A 286 -0.35 1.78 -5.37
CA SER A 286 0.63 2.80 -5.70
C SER A 286 0.72 3.06 -7.20
N GLY A 287 0.60 2.01 -8.02
CA GLY A 287 0.61 2.11 -9.48
C GLY A 287 -0.58 2.89 -10.02
N THR A 288 -1.78 2.62 -9.51
CA THR A 288 -2.99 3.35 -9.87
C THR A 288 -2.96 4.79 -9.34
N ALA A 289 -2.45 5.03 -8.13
CA ALA A 289 -2.22 6.37 -7.62
C ALA A 289 -1.22 7.16 -8.48
N ALA A 290 -0.12 6.54 -8.92
CA ALA A 290 0.83 7.20 -9.82
C ALA A 290 0.19 7.61 -11.16
N LEU A 291 -0.70 6.77 -11.70
CA LEU A 291 -1.49 7.09 -12.89
C LEU A 291 -2.46 8.25 -12.61
N ALA A 292 -3.24 8.18 -11.53
CA ALA A 292 -4.20 9.22 -11.14
C ALA A 292 -3.52 10.58 -10.93
N ILE A 293 -2.38 10.60 -10.23
CA ILE A 293 -1.54 11.79 -10.05
C ILE A 293 -1.09 12.35 -11.41
N SER A 294 -0.61 11.48 -12.30
CA SER A 294 -0.10 11.90 -13.61
C SER A 294 -1.18 12.47 -14.52
N ILE A 295 -2.39 11.88 -14.50
CA ILE A 295 -3.56 12.40 -15.22
C ILE A 295 -3.99 13.74 -14.64
N TYR A 296 -4.11 13.85 -13.31
CA TYR A 296 -4.58 15.06 -12.64
C TYR A 296 -3.64 16.25 -12.81
N LEU A 297 -2.33 16.04 -12.71
CA LEU A 297 -1.33 17.10 -12.89
C LEU A 297 -1.20 17.53 -14.36
N GLY A 298 -1.62 16.68 -15.30
CA GLY A 298 -1.49 16.91 -16.73
C GLY A 298 -0.05 16.82 -17.22
N LYS A 299 0.15 16.94 -18.54
CA LYS A 299 1.44 16.74 -19.21
C LYS A 299 2.51 17.74 -18.74
N ARG A 300 3.76 17.29 -18.59
CA ARG A 300 4.91 18.18 -18.33
C ARG A 300 5.16 19.13 -19.50
N SER A 301 5.70 20.30 -19.18
CA SER A 301 6.15 21.25 -20.20
C SER A 301 7.22 20.61 -21.09
N GLY A 302 6.97 20.56 -22.40
CA GLY A 302 7.83 19.91 -23.39
C GLY A 302 7.47 18.45 -23.71
N TYR A 303 6.39 17.88 -23.16
CA TYR A 303 5.94 16.54 -23.53
C TYR A 303 5.76 16.39 -25.05
N GLY A 304 6.28 15.30 -25.62
CA GLY A 304 6.31 15.05 -27.06
C GLY A 304 7.47 15.71 -27.81
N THR A 305 8.34 16.49 -27.14
CA THR A 305 9.56 17.06 -27.74
C THR A 305 10.77 16.18 -27.46
N GLU A 306 11.81 16.26 -28.30
CA GLU A 306 13.10 15.59 -28.05
C GLU A 306 13.73 16.04 -26.72
N ARG A 307 13.48 17.31 -26.33
CA ARG A 307 13.88 17.84 -25.03
C ARG A 307 13.24 17.08 -23.88
N LEU A 308 12.05 16.49 -24.04
CA LEU A 308 11.39 15.63 -23.04
C LEU A 308 11.56 14.12 -23.28
N ALA A 309 12.33 13.72 -24.32
CA ALA A 309 12.59 12.31 -24.60
C ALA A 309 13.22 11.61 -23.39
N TYR A 310 12.80 10.36 -23.17
CA TYR A 310 13.19 9.56 -22.02
C TYR A 310 14.64 9.12 -22.17
N LYS A 311 15.51 9.61 -21.30
CA LYS A 311 16.91 9.19 -21.18
C LYS A 311 17.24 9.08 -19.70
N PRO A 312 17.55 7.87 -19.18
CA PRO A 312 17.99 7.69 -17.80
C PRO A 312 19.18 8.60 -17.53
N HIS A 313 19.16 9.38 -16.46
CA HIS A 313 20.30 10.26 -16.18
C HIS A 313 21.50 9.51 -15.61
N ASN A 314 21.27 8.38 -14.93
CA ASN A 314 22.31 7.57 -14.29
C ASN A 314 21.86 6.11 -14.17
N THR A 315 22.32 5.28 -15.10
CA THR A 315 22.01 3.83 -15.11
C THR A 315 22.60 3.09 -13.90
N THR A 316 23.70 3.58 -13.31
CA THR A 316 24.25 3.01 -12.07
C THR A 316 23.27 3.13 -10.91
N TYR A 317 22.52 4.23 -10.82
CA TYR A 317 21.46 4.37 -9.80
C TYR A 317 20.26 3.47 -10.05
N VAL A 318 19.92 3.21 -11.32
CA VAL A 318 18.89 2.20 -11.66
C VAL A 318 19.33 0.82 -11.19
N VAL A 319 20.57 0.43 -11.47
CA VAL A 319 21.13 -0.87 -11.02
C VAL A 319 21.19 -0.94 -9.50
N LEU A 320 21.72 0.09 -8.83
CA LEU A 320 21.81 0.14 -7.37
C LEU A 320 20.43 0.06 -6.70
N GLY A 321 19.46 0.81 -7.20
CA GLY A 321 18.08 0.74 -6.75
C GLY A 321 17.49 -0.66 -6.93
N THR A 322 17.75 -1.29 -8.08
CA THR A 322 17.32 -2.68 -8.35
C THR A 322 17.95 -3.67 -7.37
N VAL A 323 19.24 -3.51 -7.04
CA VAL A 323 19.93 -4.36 -6.06
C VAL A 323 19.29 -4.24 -4.69
N PHE A 324 19.03 -3.02 -4.19
CA PHE A 324 18.35 -2.82 -2.90
C PHE A 324 16.93 -3.35 -2.90
N LEU A 325 16.20 -3.15 -3.99
CA LEU A 325 14.84 -3.66 -4.15
C LEU A 325 14.81 -5.19 -4.14
N TRP A 326 15.64 -5.84 -4.95
CA TRP A 326 15.69 -7.31 -5.03
C TRP A 326 16.17 -7.91 -3.70
N PHE A 327 17.25 -7.38 -3.12
CA PHE A 327 17.74 -7.81 -1.81
C PHE A 327 16.67 -7.68 -0.72
N GLY A 328 16.01 -6.53 -0.66
CA GLY A 328 14.95 -6.30 0.31
C GLY A 328 13.70 -7.13 0.06
N TRP A 329 13.42 -7.50 -1.20
CA TRP A 329 12.24 -8.29 -1.56
C TRP A 329 12.23 -9.70 -0.96
N PHE A 330 13.41 -10.23 -0.59
CA PHE A 330 13.48 -11.48 0.19
C PHE A 330 12.80 -11.31 1.55
N GLY A 331 12.95 -10.16 2.21
CA GLY A 331 12.23 -9.86 3.45
C GLY A 331 10.78 -9.45 3.22
N PHE A 332 10.47 -8.87 2.06
CA PHE A 332 9.12 -8.50 1.67
C PHE A 332 8.24 -9.75 1.45
N ASN A 333 8.68 -10.67 0.58
CA ASN A 333 7.94 -11.90 0.31
C ASN A 333 8.20 -12.97 1.37
N GLY A 334 9.48 -13.28 1.66
CA GLY A 334 9.81 -14.33 2.63
C GLY A 334 9.36 -14.02 4.06
N GLY A 335 9.38 -12.75 4.46
CA GLY A 335 8.87 -12.31 5.76
C GLY A 335 7.34 -12.36 5.87
N SER A 336 6.61 -12.35 4.75
CA SER A 336 5.14 -12.40 4.74
C SER A 336 4.58 -13.78 5.13
N ALA A 337 5.46 -14.78 5.27
CA ALA A 337 5.12 -16.04 5.96
C ALA A 337 4.95 -15.87 7.48
N LEU A 338 5.45 -14.76 8.05
CA LEU A 338 5.42 -14.41 9.48
C LEU A 338 6.00 -15.50 10.40
N SER A 339 6.88 -16.34 9.86
CA SER A 339 7.55 -17.44 10.54
C SER A 339 8.75 -17.93 9.71
N ALA A 340 9.77 -18.48 10.38
CA ALA A 340 10.95 -19.09 9.81
C ALA A 340 10.67 -20.56 9.44
N ASN A 341 9.97 -20.78 8.33
CA ASN A 341 9.50 -22.10 7.91
C ASN A 341 9.73 -22.39 6.41
N LEU A 342 9.30 -23.56 5.94
CA LEU A 342 9.47 -23.97 4.53
C LEU A 342 8.68 -23.07 3.57
N ARG A 343 7.55 -22.51 3.99
CA ARG A 343 6.77 -21.55 3.20
C ARG A 343 7.51 -20.23 2.98
N ALA A 344 8.23 -19.74 4.00
CA ALA A 344 9.13 -18.59 3.86
C ALA A 344 10.27 -18.86 2.87
N ALA A 345 10.91 -20.04 2.97
CA ALA A 345 11.97 -20.45 2.06
C ALA A 345 11.47 -20.57 0.61
N GLN A 346 10.28 -21.16 0.42
CA GLN A 346 9.62 -21.27 -0.88
C GLN A 346 9.34 -19.87 -1.47
N ALA A 347 8.81 -18.94 -0.65
CA ALA A 347 8.58 -17.56 -1.07
C ALA A 347 9.88 -16.87 -1.54
N CYS A 348 11.00 -17.09 -0.87
CA CYS A 348 12.30 -16.59 -1.31
C CYS A 348 12.75 -17.17 -2.67
N ILE A 349 12.57 -18.48 -2.88
CA ILE A 349 12.95 -19.15 -4.15
C ILE A 349 12.14 -18.57 -5.32
N VAL A 350 10.81 -18.50 -5.19
CA VAL A 350 9.95 -17.99 -6.27
C VAL A 350 10.18 -16.51 -6.53
N THR A 351 10.48 -15.73 -5.49
CA THR A 351 10.85 -14.32 -5.61
C THR A 351 12.07 -14.13 -6.50
N ASN A 352 13.16 -14.84 -6.21
CA ASN A 352 14.38 -14.75 -6.99
C ASN A 352 14.21 -15.22 -8.43
N LEU A 353 13.47 -16.33 -8.62
CA LEU A 353 13.26 -16.92 -9.93
C LEU A 353 12.39 -16.03 -10.83
N ALA A 354 11.29 -15.49 -10.30
CA ALA A 354 10.42 -14.59 -11.05
C ALA A 354 11.14 -13.29 -11.43
N ALA A 355 11.96 -12.72 -10.52
CA ALA A 355 12.80 -11.56 -10.81
C ALA A 355 13.79 -11.85 -11.95
N SER A 356 14.50 -12.97 -11.86
CA SER A 356 15.49 -13.38 -12.85
C SER A 356 14.85 -13.55 -14.23
N VAL A 357 13.74 -14.29 -14.31
CA VAL A 357 13.04 -14.55 -15.57
C VAL A 357 12.38 -13.30 -16.12
N GLY A 358 11.80 -12.45 -15.26
CA GLY A 358 11.23 -11.16 -15.65
C GLY A 358 12.28 -10.23 -16.27
N GLY A 359 13.44 -10.11 -15.64
CA GLY A 359 14.55 -9.31 -16.15
C GLY A 359 15.05 -9.80 -17.50
N LEU A 360 15.27 -11.12 -17.65
CA LEU A 360 15.67 -11.72 -18.93
C LEU A 360 14.60 -11.50 -20.01
N THR A 361 13.32 -11.70 -19.67
CA THR A 361 12.21 -11.57 -20.63
C THR A 361 12.11 -10.16 -21.17
N TRP A 362 12.11 -9.14 -20.30
CA TRP A 362 12.06 -7.75 -20.74
C TRP A 362 13.30 -7.39 -21.58
N MET A 363 14.49 -7.80 -21.13
CA MET A 363 15.72 -7.54 -21.86
C MET A 363 15.71 -8.16 -23.27
N LEU A 364 15.12 -9.35 -23.44
CA LEU A 364 14.94 -9.99 -24.75
C LEU A 364 13.94 -9.25 -25.64
N TRP A 365 12.86 -8.71 -25.07
CA TRP A 365 11.91 -7.87 -25.81
C TRP A 365 12.57 -6.59 -26.34
N ASP A 366 13.32 -5.89 -25.49
CA ASP A 366 14.07 -4.69 -25.89
C ASP A 366 15.13 -5.05 -26.95
N TYR A 367 15.85 -6.16 -26.77
CA TYR A 367 16.82 -6.63 -27.77
C TYR A 367 16.16 -6.92 -29.13
N ARG A 368 14.95 -7.50 -29.15
CA ARG A 368 14.23 -7.80 -30.38
C ARG A 368 13.99 -6.54 -31.23
N LEU A 369 13.60 -5.45 -30.57
CA LEU A 369 13.22 -4.18 -31.18
C LEU A 369 14.42 -3.28 -31.47
N GLU A 370 15.32 -3.12 -30.50
CA GLU A 370 16.43 -2.16 -30.57
C GLU A 370 17.75 -2.78 -31.06
N LYS A 371 17.84 -4.11 -31.12
CA LYS A 371 19.07 -4.88 -31.42
C LYS A 371 20.24 -4.56 -30.49
N LYS A 372 19.96 -4.11 -29.27
CA LYS A 372 20.94 -3.75 -28.23
C LYS A 372 20.50 -4.32 -26.88
N TRP A 373 21.47 -4.64 -26.04
CA TRP A 373 21.21 -5.15 -24.68
C TRP A 373 21.00 -3.97 -23.72
N SER A 374 19.85 -3.95 -23.04
CA SER A 374 19.45 -2.88 -22.14
C SER A 374 19.51 -3.31 -20.68
N VAL A 375 20.45 -2.73 -19.92
CA VAL A 375 20.52 -2.94 -18.46
C VAL A 375 19.29 -2.36 -17.76
N VAL A 376 18.75 -1.25 -18.26
CA VAL A 376 17.52 -0.64 -17.71
C VAL A 376 16.31 -1.52 -17.99
N GLY A 377 16.27 -2.16 -19.18
CA GLY A 377 15.27 -3.17 -19.51
C GLY A 377 15.34 -4.37 -18.58
N PHE A 378 16.54 -4.92 -18.35
CA PHE A 378 16.73 -6.01 -17.39
C PHE A 378 16.26 -5.62 -15.98
N CYS A 379 16.67 -4.46 -15.48
CA CYS A 379 16.25 -3.96 -14.17
C CYS A 379 14.73 -3.78 -14.07
N SER A 380 14.10 -3.18 -15.08
CA SER A 380 12.64 -2.96 -15.10
C SER A 380 11.86 -4.26 -15.19
N GLY A 381 12.36 -5.23 -15.95
CA GLY A 381 11.82 -6.58 -16.01
C GLY A 381 11.95 -7.33 -14.70
N ALA A 382 13.09 -7.19 -14.00
CA ALA A 382 13.30 -7.82 -12.71
C ALA A 382 12.31 -7.29 -11.66
N ILE A 383 12.13 -5.96 -11.59
CA ILE A 383 11.11 -5.34 -10.73
C ILE A 383 9.70 -5.83 -11.11
N SER A 384 9.38 -5.93 -12.40
CA SER A 384 8.06 -6.40 -12.84
C SER A 384 7.80 -7.85 -12.43
N GLY A 385 8.81 -8.72 -12.51
CA GLY A 385 8.73 -10.10 -12.02
C GLY A 385 8.55 -10.18 -10.49
N LEU A 386 9.28 -9.35 -9.74
CA LEU A 386 9.14 -9.21 -8.29
C LEU A 386 7.73 -8.74 -7.88
N VAL A 387 7.21 -7.72 -8.56
CA VAL A 387 5.85 -7.22 -8.36
C VAL A 387 4.82 -8.33 -8.61
N ALA A 388 4.91 -9.03 -9.75
CA ALA A 388 3.90 -10.01 -10.11
C ALA A 388 3.89 -11.24 -9.19
N ILE A 389 5.05 -11.70 -8.70
CA ILE A 389 5.11 -12.84 -7.80
C ILE A 389 4.71 -12.51 -6.35
N THR A 390 4.72 -11.22 -5.98
CA THR A 390 4.39 -10.75 -4.62
C THR A 390 3.10 -11.35 -4.04
N PRO A 391 1.92 -11.22 -4.69
CA PRO A 391 0.68 -11.79 -4.16
C PRO A 391 0.67 -13.33 -4.12
N ALA A 392 1.51 -13.99 -4.92
CA ALA A 392 1.53 -15.44 -5.09
C ALA A 392 2.64 -16.16 -4.31
N SER A 393 3.64 -15.44 -3.81
CA SER A 393 4.93 -16.02 -3.42
C SER A 393 4.85 -17.11 -2.34
N GLY A 394 3.89 -17.02 -1.41
CA GLY A 394 3.62 -18.06 -0.42
C GLY A 394 2.55 -19.08 -0.79
N TYR A 395 2.11 -19.11 -2.05
CA TYR A 395 1.03 -19.98 -2.55
C TYR A 395 1.43 -20.81 -3.77
N VAL A 396 2.56 -20.52 -4.43
CA VAL A 396 2.93 -21.16 -5.70
C VAL A 396 4.28 -21.85 -5.67
N GLY A 397 4.42 -22.92 -6.45
CA GLY A 397 5.67 -23.63 -6.67
C GLY A 397 6.68 -22.87 -7.57
N ALA A 398 7.94 -23.31 -7.56
CA ALA A 398 9.01 -22.75 -8.40
C ALA A 398 8.71 -22.75 -9.92
N PRO A 399 8.08 -23.79 -10.51
CA PRO A 399 7.75 -23.77 -11.93
C PRO A 399 6.81 -22.63 -12.32
N ALA A 400 5.82 -22.32 -11.47
CA ALA A 400 4.90 -21.21 -11.72
C ALA A 400 5.64 -19.87 -11.74
N ALA A 401 6.65 -19.66 -10.88
CA ALA A 401 7.43 -18.43 -10.81
C ALA A 401 8.10 -18.05 -12.16
N VAL A 402 8.47 -19.04 -12.97
CA VAL A 402 8.97 -18.80 -14.35
C VAL A 402 7.87 -18.16 -15.21
N ALA A 403 6.65 -18.70 -15.17
CA ALA A 403 5.52 -18.13 -15.88
C ALA A 403 5.22 -16.70 -15.41
N PHE A 404 5.23 -16.44 -14.09
CA PHE A 404 5.06 -15.09 -13.54
C PHE A 404 6.12 -14.12 -14.10
N GLY A 405 7.39 -14.53 -14.14
CA GLY A 405 8.47 -13.73 -14.72
C GLY A 405 8.24 -13.42 -16.21
N VAL A 406 7.90 -14.43 -17.02
CA VAL A 406 7.67 -14.25 -18.47
C VAL A 406 6.47 -13.34 -18.73
N VAL A 407 5.34 -13.61 -18.09
CA VAL A 407 4.09 -12.87 -18.31
C VAL A 407 4.23 -11.44 -17.82
N ALA A 408 4.81 -11.21 -16.63
CA ALA A 408 5.02 -9.87 -16.11
C ALA A 408 6.04 -9.08 -16.93
N GLY A 409 7.19 -9.67 -17.26
CA GLY A 409 8.22 -9.04 -18.10
C GLY A 409 7.67 -8.64 -19.47
N THR A 410 6.75 -9.43 -20.03
CA THR A 410 6.07 -9.12 -21.30
C THR A 410 5.00 -8.05 -21.11
N ALA A 411 4.02 -8.28 -20.22
CA ALA A 411 2.86 -7.41 -20.05
C ALA A 411 3.27 -6.00 -19.59
N CYS A 412 4.19 -5.90 -18.62
CA CYS A 412 4.66 -4.61 -18.13
C CYS A 412 5.49 -3.86 -19.18
N ASN A 413 6.29 -4.56 -20.00
CA ASN A 413 7.03 -3.94 -21.13
C ASN A 413 6.06 -3.30 -22.12
N PHE A 414 5.06 -4.04 -22.59
CA PHE A 414 4.05 -3.50 -23.51
C PHE A 414 3.18 -2.42 -22.85
N ALA A 415 2.89 -2.53 -21.56
CA ALA A 415 2.13 -1.52 -20.81
C ALA A 415 2.82 -0.16 -20.75
N THR A 416 4.16 -0.09 -20.90
CA THR A 416 4.87 1.20 -21.03
C THR A 416 4.38 2.03 -22.22
N GLN A 417 3.80 1.39 -23.23
CA GLN A 417 3.28 2.05 -24.43
C GLN A 417 1.89 2.66 -24.23
N LEU A 418 1.16 2.27 -23.16
CA LEU A 418 -0.19 2.79 -22.88
C LEU A 418 -0.21 4.31 -22.73
N LYS A 419 0.88 4.91 -22.23
CA LYS A 419 1.01 6.38 -22.11
C LYS A 419 0.96 7.11 -23.44
N PHE A 420 1.42 6.47 -24.52
CA PHE A 420 1.37 7.05 -25.86
C PHE A 420 0.00 6.87 -26.50
N LEU A 421 -0.68 5.75 -26.23
CA LEU A 421 -2.02 5.47 -26.73
C LEU A 421 -3.11 6.28 -26.02
N LEU A 422 -3.03 6.38 -24.70
CA LEU A 422 -3.99 7.09 -23.85
C LEU A 422 -3.56 8.55 -23.58
N HIS A 423 -2.43 8.96 -24.13
CA HIS A 423 -1.93 10.33 -24.11
C HIS A 423 -1.76 10.95 -22.70
N TYR A 424 -1.31 10.17 -21.71
CA TYR A 424 -0.92 10.66 -20.39
C TYR A 424 0.61 10.76 -20.24
N ASP A 425 1.07 11.54 -19.25
CA ASP A 425 2.49 11.72 -18.96
C ASP A 425 2.84 11.24 -17.55
N GLU A 426 3.12 9.94 -17.46
CA GLU A 426 3.71 9.27 -16.30
C GLU A 426 5.15 8.91 -16.67
N CYS A 427 6.11 9.47 -15.92
CA CYS A 427 7.50 9.46 -16.34
C CYS A 427 8.20 8.14 -16.05
N LEU A 428 7.87 7.50 -14.93
CA LEU A 428 8.69 6.45 -14.31
C LEU A 428 8.12 5.06 -14.55
N ASP A 429 7.07 4.95 -15.37
CA ASP A 429 6.39 3.71 -15.70
C ASP A 429 5.95 2.92 -14.45
N VAL A 430 5.60 3.65 -13.38
CA VAL A 430 5.09 3.08 -12.12
C VAL A 430 3.77 2.36 -12.35
N PHE A 431 2.88 2.92 -13.19
CA PHE A 431 1.62 2.24 -13.48
C PHE A 431 1.86 0.95 -14.28
N ALA A 432 2.78 0.96 -15.23
CA ALA A 432 3.11 -0.22 -16.03
C ALA A 432 3.79 -1.32 -15.19
N SER A 433 4.75 -0.96 -14.34
CA SER A 433 5.50 -1.93 -13.54
C SER A 433 4.74 -2.40 -12.29
N HIS A 434 4.13 -1.50 -11.52
CA HIS A 434 3.45 -1.82 -10.26
C HIS A 434 1.95 -2.04 -10.44
N GLY A 435 1.27 -1.16 -11.18
CA GLY A 435 -0.17 -1.27 -11.41
C GLY A 435 -0.52 -2.51 -12.22
N ILE A 436 -0.03 -2.58 -13.47
CA ILE A 436 -0.26 -3.72 -14.37
C ILE A 436 0.44 -4.97 -13.85
N GLY A 437 1.69 -4.87 -13.36
CA GLY A 437 2.39 -6.01 -12.78
C GLY A 437 1.63 -6.63 -11.59
N GLY A 438 1.08 -5.80 -10.70
CA GLY A 438 0.28 -6.28 -9.57
C GLY A 438 -1.03 -6.92 -10.01
N MET A 439 -1.72 -6.34 -11.02
CA MET A 439 -2.91 -6.94 -11.62
C MET A 439 -2.62 -8.30 -12.25
N VAL A 440 -1.56 -8.41 -13.04
CA VAL A 440 -1.08 -9.67 -13.62
C VAL A 440 -0.78 -10.67 -12.52
N GLY A 441 -0.06 -10.26 -11.49
CA GLY A 441 0.26 -11.09 -10.33
C GLY A 441 -0.97 -11.66 -9.65
N ASN A 442 -1.93 -10.82 -9.26
CA ASN A 442 -3.17 -11.27 -8.59
C ASN A 442 -3.98 -12.23 -9.47
N ILE A 443 -4.11 -11.95 -10.76
CA ILE A 443 -4.81 -12.83 -11.70
C ILE A 443 -4.10 -14.18 -11.78
N MET A 444 -2.77 -14.18 -11.90
CA MET A 444 -2.00 -15.41 -11.96
C MET A 444 -2.02 -16.17 -10.63
N THR A 445 -2.09 -15.51 -9.47
CA THR A 445 -2.26 -16.17 -8.17
C THR A 445 -3.54 -17.00 -8.16
N ALA A 446 -4.66 -16.45 -8.64
CA ALA A 446 -5.91 -17.20 -8.73
C ALA A 446 -5.81 -18.47 -9.62
N LEU A 447 -4.92 -18.46 -10.60
CA LEU A 447 -4.68 -19.61 -11.48
C LEU A 447 -3.73 -20.63 -10.83
N PHE A 448 -2.59 -20.17 -10.31
CA PHE A 448 -1.47 -21.02 -9.92
C PHE A 448 -1.36 -21.31 -8.42
N ALA A 449 -2.20 -20.74 -7.56
CA ALA A 449 -2.18 -21.04 -6.13
C ALA A 449 -2.40 -22.53 -5.87
N GLN A 450 -1.66 -23.08 -4.91
CA GLN A 450 -1.67 -24.48 -4.53
C GLN A 450 -1.81 -24.60 -3.01
N SER A 451 -2.85 -25.29 -2.57
CA SER A 451 -3.09 -25.70 -1.18
C SER A 451 -1.89 -26.44 -0.59
N SER A 452 -1.26 -27.32 -1.37
CA SER A 452 -0.06 -28.06 -0.97
C SER A 452 1.14 -27.16 -0.64
N VAL A 453 1.29 -26.03 -1.33
CA VAL A 453 2.36 -25.05 -1.06
C VAL A 453 2.01 -24.19 0.15
N ALA A 454 0.74 -23.77 0.27
CA ALA A 454 0.28 -23.03 1.44
C ALA A 454 0.49 -23.84 2.74
N ALA A 455 0.28 -25.15 2.69
CA ALA A 455 0.45 -26.07 3.81
C ALA A 455 1.90 -26.30 4.25
N PHE A 456 2.91 -25.70 3.60
CA PHE A 456 4.32 -25.83 3.99
C PHE A 456 4.66 -25.26 5.38
N ASP A 457 3.79 -24.45 5.94
CA ASP A 457 3.90 -24.00 7.33
C ASP A 457 3.23 -24.96 8.34
N GLY A 458 2.46 -25.94 7.85
CA GLY A 458 1.79 -26.97 8.63
C GLY A 458 0.45 -26.55 9.25
N PHE A 459 -0.08 -25.36 8.92
CA PHE A 459 -1.34 -24.87 9.49
C PHE A 459 -2.18 -23.98 8.58
N SER A 460 -1.60 -23.40 7.53
CA SER A 460 -2.37 -22.58 6.58
C SER A 460 -3.15 -23.45 5.61
N GLU A 461 -4.46 -23.24 5.58
CA GLU A 461 -5.37 -23.93 4.67
C GLU A 461 -5.97 -22.92 3.70
N ILE A 462 -5.84 -23.22 2.40
CA ILE A 462 -6.53 -22.48 1.33
C ILE A 462 -7.20 -23.48 0.39
N PRO A 463 -8.30 -23.09 -0.29
CA PRO A 463 -8.91 -23.92 -1.33
C PRO A 463 -8.01 -24.20 -2.54
N GLY A 464 -6.94 -23.41 -2.72
CA GLY A 464 -6.09 -23.44 -3.91
C GLY A 464 -6.65 -22.62 -5.07
N GLY A 465 -5.97 -22.67 -6.22
CA GLY A 465 -6.37 -22.03 -7.47
C GLY A 465 -6.87 -23.04 -8.50
N TRP A 466 -6.77 -22.69 -9.78
CA TRP A 466 -7.14 -23.60 -10.89
C TRP A 466 -6.42 -24.93 -10.88
N PHE A 467 -5.14 -24.94 -10.49
CA PHE A 467 -4.34 -26.17 -10.44
C PHE A 467 -4.86 -27.18 -9.40
N ASP A 468 -5.60 -26.71 -8.39
CA ASP A 468 -6.26 -27.54 -7.40
C ASP A 468 -7.77 -27.71 -7.69
N HIS A 469 -8.20 -27.46 -8.94
CA HIS A 469 -9.59 -27.53 -9.38
C HIS A 469 -10.54 -26.54 -8.69
N HIS A 470 -10.01 -25.48 -8.05
CA HIS A 470 -10.80 -24.44 -7.44
C HIS A 470 -11.12 -23.31 -8.43
N TYR A 471 -12.05 -23.58 -9.34
CA TYR A 471 -12.40 -22.65 -10.43
C TYR A 471 -13.13 -21.38 -9.96
N SER A 472 -13.71 -21.35 -8.76
CA SER A 472 -14.32 -20.13 -8.20
C SER A 472 -13.30 -19.03 -7.91
N ALA A 473 -12.02 -19.36 -7.64
CA ALA A 473 -10.95 -18.36 -7.61
C ALA A 473 -10.80 -17.62 -8.96
N SER A 474 -11.20 -18.26 -10.06
CA SER A 474 -11.21 -17.68 -11.41
C SER A 474 -12.56 -17.12 -11.86
N LYS A 475 -13.67 -17.33 -11.13
CA LYS A 475 -14.97 -16.69 -11.44
C LYS A 475 -14.89 -15.15 -11.45
N LEU A 476 -13.75 -14.62 -11.01
CA LEU A 476 -13.27 -13.25 -11.16
C LEU A 476 -12.88 -12.84 -12.61
N LEU A 477 -12.83 -13.77 -13.58
CA LEU A 477 -12.47 -13.55 -15.00
C LEU A 477 -13.62 -13.81 -15.98
N SER A 478 -14.73 -14.43 -15.58
CA SER A 478 -15.85 -14.75 -16.47
C SER A 478 -16.81 -13.59 -16.65
N LEU A 479 -17.03 -13.16 -17.91
CA LEU A 479 -18.14 -12.28 -18.31
C LEU A 479 -19.50 -12.95 -18.02
N PRO A 480 -20.59 -12.18 -17.82
CA PRO A 480 -21.83 -12.70 -17.26
C PRO A 480 -22.53 -13.66 -18.22
N GLU A 481 -22.68 -14.92 -17.82
CA GLU A 481 -23.76 -15.77 -18.33
C GLU A 481 -24.97 -15.61 -17.42
N ALA A 482 -26.13 -15.35 -18.04
CA ALA A 482 -27.40 -15.23 -17.35
C ALA A 482 -27.80 -16.59 -16.73
N PRO A 483 -28.27 -16.64 -15.48
CA PRO A 483 -28.63 -17.90 -14.85
C PRO A 483 -30.00 -18.39 -15.37
N PRO A 484 -30.17 -19.70 -15.66
CA PRO A 484 -31.48 -20.31 -15.64
C PRO A 484 -31.94 -20.46 -14.18
N ASN A 485 -33.11 -19.89 -13.91
CA ASN A 485 -33.96 -20.02 -12.72
C ASN A 485 -33.55 -21.09 -11.68
N ASP A 486 -33.08 -20.66 -10.50
CA ASP A 486 -33.78 -20.89 -9.23
C ASP A 486 -33.02 -20.36 -7.99
N VAL A 487 -33.78 -19.63 -7.16
CA VAL A 487 -33.68 -19.43 -5.69
C VAL A 487 -32.36 -18.91 -5.09
N ALA A 488 -32.22 -17.58 -5.10
CA ALA A 488 -31.85 -16.70 -3.98
C ALA A 488 -30.93 -17.23 -2.85
N GLN A 489 -29.62 -17.40 -3.13
CA GLN A 489 -28.61 -17.41 -2.06
C GLN A 489 -27.18 -16.90 -2.43
N SER A 490 -26.96 -16.28 -3.60
CA SER A 490 -25.58 -16.10 -4.14
C SER A 490 -25.23 -14.74 -4.78
N ASN A 491 -25.73 -13.61 -4.26
CA ASN A 491 -25.56 -12.30 -4.93
C ASN A 491 -24.27 -11.51 -4.61
N LEU A 492 -23.19 -12.16 -4.14
CA LEU A 492 -21.87 -11.51 -3.94
C LEU A 492 -20.71 -12.13 -4.76
N ASP A 493 -20.93 -13.22 -5.49
CA ASP A 493 -19.84 -14.09 -5.99
C ASP A 493 -19.28 -13.80 -7.40
N THR A 494 -19.40 -12.58 -7.93
CA THR A 494 -18.89 -12.29 -9.30
C THR A 494 -18.32 -10.89 -9.52
N LYS A 495 -18.20 -10.06 -8.46
CA LYS A 495 -17.81 -8.64 -8.63
C LYS A 495 -16.45 -8.27 -8.03
N SER A 496 -15.72 -9.19 -7.40
CA SER A 496 -14.72 -8.82 -6.38
C SER A 496 -13.41 -8.21 -6.92
N LEU A 497 -12.84 -8.67 -8.03
CA LEU A 497 -11.60 -8.08 -8.59
C LEU A 497 -11.92 -6.74 -9.24
N THR A 498 -13.04 -6.65 -9.96
CA THR A 498 -13.50 -5.40 -10.55
C THR A 498 -13.86 -4.41 -9.44
N LEU A 499 -14.54 -4.83 -8.36
CA LEU A 499 -14.78 -3.96 -7.22
C LEU A 499 -13.48 -3.56 -6.54
N LEU A 500 -12.52 -4.48 -6.34
CA LEU A 500 -11.22 -4.18 -5.74
C LEU A 500 -10.47 -3.18 -6.61
N LEU A 501 -10.30 -3.46 -7.90
CA LEU A 501 -9.61 -2.59 -8.85
C LEU A 501 -10.32 -1.25 -9.02
N VAL A 502 -11.65 -1.24 -9.17
CA VAL A 502 -12.44 0.00 -9.27
C VAL A 502 -12.39 0.78 -7.97
N SER A 503 -12.45 0.13 -6.81
CA SER A 503 -12.38 0.81 -5.50
C SER A 503 -10.98 1.33 -5.22
N VAL A 504 -9.94 0.58 -5.57
CA VAL A 504 -8.54 1.03 -5.52
C VAL A 504 -8.31 2.19 -6.49
N ILE A 505 -8.85 2.14 -7.71
CA ILE A 505 -8.80 3.24 -8.68
C ILE A 505 -9.65 4.45 -8.24
N HIS A 506 -10.76 4.24 -7.52
CA HIS A 506 -11.61 5.34 -7.03
C HIS A 506 -11.06 6.00 -5.76
N LEU A 507 -10.31 5.26 -4.94
CA LEU A 507 -9.64 5.78 -3.76
C LEU A 507 -8.33 6.50 -4.11
N SER A 508 -7.57 5.96 -5.06
CA SER A 508 -6.37 6.55 -5.65
C SER A 508 -6.68 7.78 -6.49
#